data_AF-A0A5P1UY64-F1
#
_entry.id   AF-A0A5P1UY64-F1
#
_cell.length_a   1.000
_cell.length_b   1.000
_cell.length_c   1.000
_cell.angle_alpha   90.00
_cell.angle_beta   90.00
_cell.angle_gamma   90.00
#
_symmetry.space_group_name_H-M   'P 1'
#
loop_
_entity.id
_entity.type
_entity.pdbx_description
1 polymer ?
#
loop_
_entity_poly.entity_id
_entity_poly.type
_entity_poly.pdbx_seq_one_letter_code
_entity_poly.pdbx_strand_id
1 'polypeptide(L)'
;MFDEIIKSATGLASQFTLSQVPIPSTVTVKVNSNTVLRDTTHQNGFDIIYSHTGANLVFYGAAVPKANDKITVTYKFLTLN
;
A
#
# COMPACT_ATOMS: atom_id res chain seq x y z
N MET A 1 -14.96 -3.75 12.84
CA MET A 1 -13.71 -3.81 12.06
C MET A 1 -14.12 -3.58 10.61
N PHE A 2 -13.67 -2.49 10.00
CA PHE A 2 -13.98 -2.20 8.61
C PHE A 2 -12.71 -2.38 7.79
N ASP A 3 -12.75 -3.28 6.82
CA ASP A 3 -11.66 -3.58 5.89
C ASP A 3 -11.97 -2.83 4.59
N GLU A 4 -11.26 -1.75 4.29
CA GLU A 4 -11.32 -1.15 2.96
C GLU A 4 -10.52 -2.05 2.00
N ILE A 5 -11.21 -2.66 1.03
CA ILE A 5 -10.58 -3.44 -0.04
C ILE A 5 -10.42 -2.50 -1.24
N ILE A 6 -9.21 -1.95 -1.43
CA ILE A 6 -8.89 -1.26 -2.68
C ILE A 6 -8.82 -2.34 -3.78
N LYS A 7 -9.91 -2.47 -4.53
CA LYS A 7 -10.06 -3.44 -5.61
C LYS A 7 -9.42 -2.85 -6.87
N SER A 8 -8.24 -3.37 -7.20
CA SER A 8 -7.53 -3.25 -8.48
C SER A 8 -7.16 -1.83 -8.92
N ALA A 9 -5.91 -1.46 -8.65
CA ALA A 9 -5.25 -0.41 -9.40
C ALA A 9 -4.49 -1.05 -10.58
N THR A 10 -5.02 -0.87 -11.78
CA THR A 10 -4.38 -1.28 -13.04
C THR A 10 -3.54 -0.12 -13.57
N GLY A 11 -2.21 -0.30 -13.58
CA GLY A 11 -1.29 0.56 -14.33
C GLY A 11 -0.17 1.13 -13.47
N LEU A 12 1.05 0.62 -13.66
CA LEU A 12 2.37 1.27 -13.44
C LEU A 12 2.58 2.11 -12.16
N ALA A 13 1.83 1.90 -11.09
CA ALA A 13 1.91 2.77 -9.94
C ALA A 13 3.02 2.31 -8.99
N SER A 14 4.15 3.01 -9.04
CA SER A 14 5.17 3.00 -7.99
C SER A 14 4.64 3.54 -6.66
N GLN A 15 3.47 4.17 -6.67
CA GLN A 15 2.81 4.83 -5.55
C GLN A 15 1.29 4.69 -5.62
N PHE A 16 0.65 4.32 -4.52
CA PHE A 16 -0.81 4.26 -4.35
C PHE A 16 -1.24 5.20 -3.24
N THR A 17 -2.10 6.16 -3.57
CA THR A 17 -2.71 7.00 -2.55
C THR A 17 -3.75 6.20 -1.79
N LEU A 18 -3.65 6.21 -0.46
CA LEU A 18 -4.61 5.59 0.43
C LEU A 18 -5.73 6.59 0.69
N SER A 19 -6.98 6.13 0.64
CA SER A 19 -8.17 6.97 0.85
C SER A 19 -8.13 7.66 2.21
N GLN A 20 -7.52 7.03 3.22
CA GLN A 20 -7.39 7.51 4.58
C GLN A 20 -5.99 7.23 5.13
N VAL A 21 -5.65 7.90 6.24
CA VAL A 21 -4.40 7.66 6.95
C VAL A 21 -4.46 6.30 7.65
N PRO A 22 -3.64 5.30 7.23
CA PRO A 22 -3.68 3.98 7.81
C PRO A 22 -2.97 3.96 9.17
N ILE A 23 -3.37 3.01 10.02
CA ILE A 23 -2.55 2.57 11.15
C ILE A 23 -1.41 1.71 10.58
N PRO A 24 -0.14 2.15 10.63
CA PRO A 24 0.94 1.54 9.86
C PRO A 24 1.17 0.05 10.15
N SER A 25 0.96 -0.42 11.38
CA SER A 25 1.12 -1.83 11.77
C SER A 25 0.04 -2.76 11.22
N THR A 26 -1.03 -2.21 10.63
CA THR A 26 -2.17 -2.98 10.11
C THR A 26 -2.14 -3.13 8.59
N VAL A 27 -1.20 -2.45 7.92
CA VAL A 27 -1.11 -2.43 6.46
C VAL A 27 -0.54 -3.75 5.95
N THR A 28 -1.34 -4.47 5.19
CA THR A 28 -0.95 -5.68 4.47
C THR A 28 -1.02 -5.42 2.98
N VAL A 29 0.05 -5.76 2.26
CA VAL A 29 0.16 -5.59 0.82
C VAL A 29 0.41 -6.93 0.16
N LYS A 30 -0.36 -7.22 -0.89
CA LYS A 30 -0.13 -8.38 -1.75
C LYS A 30 -0.05 -7.97 -3.21
N VAL A 31 0.92 -8.53 -3.92
CA VAL A 31 1.09 -8.40 -5.37
C VAL A 31 0.95 -9.80 -5.99
N ASN A 32 -0.05 -10.01 -6.84
CA ASN A 32 -0.40 -11.34 -7.39
C ASN A 32 -0.53 -12.43 -6.30
N SER A 33 -1.13 -12.08 -5.16
CA SER A 33 -1.27 -12.93 -3.96
C SER A 33 0.00 -13.13 -3.11
N ASN A 34 1.17 -12.67 -3.56
CA ASN A 34 2.40 -12.71 -2.77
C ASN A 34 2.44 -11.53 -1.80
N THR A 35 2.66 -11.82 -0.52
CA THR A 35 2.84 -10.77 0.50
C THR A 35 4.12 -9.99 0.23
N VAL A 36 4.00 -8.67 0.15
CA VAL A 36 5.15 -7.76 0.10
C VAL A 36 5.38 -7.24 1.52
N LEU A 37 6.61 -7.36 2.00
CA LEU A 37 6.97 -6.87 3.33
C LEU A 37 7.19 -5.36 3.32
N ARG A 38 6.89 -4.73 4.45
CA ARG A 38 7.22 -3.33 4.65
C ARG A 38 8.73 -3.17 4.81
N ASP A 39 9.33 -2.26 4.07
CA ASP A 39 10.75 -1.93 4.12
C ASP A 39 10.96 -0.41 4.20
N THR A 40 11.27 0.06 5.41
CA THR A 40 11.58 1.47 5.68
C THR A 40 13.00 1.88 5.27
N THR A 41 13.82 0.93 4.80
CA THR A 41 15.16 1.21 4.25
C THR A 41 15.13 1.47 2.74
N HIS A 42 13.95 1.31 2.11
CA HIS A 42 13.68 1.60 0.70
C HIS A 42 14.51 0.78 -0.30
N GLN A 43 14.88 -0.46 0.08
CA GLN A 43 15.69 -1.35 -0.76
C GLN A 43 14.84 -2.38 -1.51
N ASN A 44 13.92 -3.07 -0.83
CA ASN A 44 13.06 -4.08 -1.42
C ASN A 44 11.81 -4.35 -0.56
N GLY A 45 10.67 -3.83 -1.00
CA GLY A 45 9.41 -3.94 -0.27
C GLY A 45 8.48 -2.78 -0.56
N PHE A 46 7.62 -2.44 0.40
CA PHE A 46 6.83 -1.22 0.35
C PHE A 46 7.07 -0.34 1.58
N ASP A 47 6.81 0.96 1.48
CA ASP A 47 6.70 1.83 2.64
C ASP A 47 5.48 2.76 2.51
N ILE A 48 5.10 3.38 3.62
CA ILE A 48 4.00 4.33 3.70
C ILE A 48 4.60 5.71 3.94
N ILE A 49 4.42 6.60 2.97
CA ILE A 49 4.85 7.99 3.03
C ILE A 49 3.64 8.86 3.41
N TYR A 50 3.75 9.50 4.56
CA TYR A 50 2.74 10.44 5.04
C TYR A 50 3.03 11.84 4.49
N SER A 51 1.99 12.52 4.06
CA SER A 51 2.01 13.89 3.56
C SER A 51 0.90 14.70 4.21
N HIS A 52 0.95 16.02 4.08
CA HIS A 52 -0.07 16.91 4.62
C HIS A 52 -1.48 16.64 4.07
N THR A 53 -1.57 16.00 2.91
CA THR A 53 -2.83 15.71 2.20
C THR A 53 -3.27 14.25 2.31
N GLY A 54 -2.52 13.38 3.00
CA GLY A 54 -2.87 11.96 3.14
C GLY A 54 -1.66 11.03 3.21
N ALA A 55 -1.91 9.73 3.03
CA ALA A 55 -0.88 8.70 3.05
C ALA A 55 -0.75 8.02 1.69
N ASN A 56 0.48 7.73 1.29
CA ASN A 56 0.78 7.06 0.04
C ASN A 56 1.61 5.79 0.30
N LEU A 57 1.31 4.73 -0.41
CA LEU A 57 2.03 3.46 -0.36
C LEU A 57 2.99 3.38 -1.55
N VAL A 58 4.29 3.29 -1.30
CA VAL A 58 5.35 3.32 -2.31
C VAL A 58 6.07 1.98 -2.34
N PHE A 59 6.35 1.45 -3.53
CA PHE A 59 7.09 0.19 -3.72
C PHE A 59 8.54 0.44 -4.12
N TYR A 60 9.45 -0.41 -3.65
CA TYR A 60 10.89 -0.32 -3.90
C TYR A 60 11.48 -1.64 -4.39
N GLY A 61 12.53 -1.54 -5.20
CA GLY A 61 13.32 -2.70 -5.64
C GLY A 61 12.52 -3.71 -6.46
N ALA A 62 12.72 -5.00 -6.16
CA ALA A 62 12.06 -6.10 -6.87
C ALA A 62 10.56 -6.25 -6.49
N ALA A 63 10.11 -5.56 -5.44
CA ALA A 63 8.71 -5.51 -5.04
C ALA A 63 7.86 -4.55 -5.90
N VAL A 64 8.48 -3.74 -6.77
CA VAL A 64 7.76 -2.84 -7.69
C VAL A 64 6.85 -3.66 -8.61
N PRO A 65 5.52 -3.45 -8.56
CA PRO A 65 4.57 -4.20 -9.37
C PRO A 65 4.78 -3.93 -10.86
N LYS A 66 4.64 -4.98 -11.68
CA LYS A 66 4.70 -4.90 -13.14
C LYS A 66 3.32 -4.58 -13.72
N ALA A 67 3.29 -4.22 -15.00
CA ALA A 67 2.03 -4.04 -15.71
C ALA A 67 1.16 -5.31 -15.60
N ASN A 68 -0.13 -5.12 -15.30
CA ASN A 68 -1.14 -6.17 -15.06
C ASN A 68 -1.02 -6.93 -13.73
N ASP A 69 -0.07 -6.59 -12.86
CA ASP A 69 -0.05 -7.17 -11.52
C ASP A 69 -1.27 -6.71 -10.72
N LYS A 70 -1.90 -7.67 -10.04
CA LYS A 70 -3.01 -7.39 -9.13
C LYS A 70 -2.47 -7.03 -7.77
N ILE A 71 -2.70 -5.79 -7.36
CA ILE A 71 -2.31 -5.29 -6.05
C ILE A 71 -3.54 -5.29 -5.14
N THR A 72 -3.36 -5.82 -3.94
CA THR A 72 -4.37 -5.81 -2.89
C THR A 72 -3.74 -5.20 -1.65
N VAL A 73 -4.31 -4.09 -1.18
CA VAL A 73 -3.90 -3.42 0.05
C VAL A 73 -5.05 -3.50 1.04
N THR A 74 -4.76 -3.90 2.26
CA THR A 74 -5.73 -3.96 3.36
C THR A 74 -5.13 -3.26 4.56
N TYR A 75 -5.87 -2.33 5.17
CA TYR A 75 -5.42 -1.58 6.33
C TYR A 75 -6.61 -1.17 7.20
N LYS A 76 -6.32 -0.90 8.47
CA LYS A 76 -7.24 -0.18 9.38
C LYS A 76 -6.84 1.28 9.39
N PHE A 77 -7.81 2.15 9.62
CA PHE A 77 -7.61 3.59 9.77
C PHE A 77 -8.43 4.09 10.96
N LEU A 78 -8.07 5.26 11.49
CA LEU A 78 -8.88 5.94 12.50
C LEU A 78 -9.89 6.84 11.78
N THR A 79 -11.18 6.59 11.96
CA THR A 79 -12.22 7.52 11.56
C THR A 79 -12.28 8.64 12.59
N LEU A 80 -11.99 9.88 12.18
CA LEU A 80 -12.35 11.05 12.98
C LEU A 80 -13.87 11.20 12.86
N ASN A 81 -14.58 10.97 13.97
CA ASN A 81 -16.02 11.22 14.09
C ASN A 81 -16.30 12.72 14.22
#